data_AF-G2YUI7-F1
#
_entry.id   AF-G2YUI7-F1
#
_cell.length_a   1.000
_cell.length_b   1.000
_cell.length_c   1.000
_cell.angle_alpha   90.00
_cell.angle_beta   90.00
_cell.angle_gamma   90.00
#
_symmetry.space_group_name_H-M   'P 1'
#
loop_
_entity.id
_entity.type
_entity.pdbx_description
1 polymer ?
#
loop_
_entity_poly.entity_id
_entity_poly.type
_entity_poly.pdbx_seq_one_letter_code
_entity_poly.pdbx_strand_id
1 'polypeptide(L)'
;MISEVERTAALPSRENISRAKLLVKGGAKRKESTFNLTQTVDTTILDINQQFESLQNALSLYANQTTSNSQDEALDSDGAEERLSLTISKSDFAKMKIIGQFNLGFILASKAPELTTENSGIQTADNVFIIDQHSSDEKYNFERLQATTIVQSQRLVYPKTLSLTALEEEIVAENLDILEQNGFVLTIDQSSQDVGGRCQLVSLPVSRETTFSINDLEELIALLAESGGRAGMVRPSKVRKMFAMRACRSSIMIGKSLTRGQMEKVVRHMGEIEQPWNCPHGRPTMRHLCGLGLWDGEGEGWKEDLDGERKTDWGGYVRMKRGLE
;
A
#
# COMPACT_ATOMS: atom_id res chain seq x y z
N MET A 1 -25.50 -2.76 56.29
CA MET A 1 -25.62 -4.18 55.89
C MET A 1 -25.31 -4.41 54.41
N ILE A 2 -26.06 -3.88 53.44
CA ILE A 2 -25.79 -4.18 52.00
C ILE A 2 -24.43 -3.61 51.53
N SER A 3 -24.07 -2.38 51.90
CA SER A 3 -22.78 -1.79 51.48
C SER A 3 -21.54 -2.43 52.15
N GLU A 4 -21.70 -3.04 53.32
CA GLU A 4 -20.65 -3.81 53.99
C GLU A 4 -20.42 -5.16 53.31
N VAL A 5 -21.49 -5.79 52.83
CA VAL A 5 -21.45 -7.03 52.05
C VAL A 5 -20.81 -6.79 50.68
N GLU A 6 -21.12 -5.66 50.03
CA GLU A 6 -20.47 -5.27 48.77
C GLU A 6 -18.98 -4.96 48.95
N ARG A 7 -18.59 -4.26 50.03
CA ARG A 7 -17.17 -4.01 50.34
C ARG A 7 -16.39 -5.29 50.65
N THR A 8 -17.01 -6.25 51.34
CA THR A 8 -16.37 -7.55 51.62
C THR A 8 -16.31 -8.45 50.38
N ALA A 9 -17.27 -8.35 49.45
CA ALA A 9 -17.21 -9.03 48.16
C ALA A 9 -16.17 -8.43 47.19
N ALA A 10 -15.88 -7.13 47.30
CA ALA A 10 -14.84 -6.45 46.53
C ALA A 10 -13.40 -6.78 47.00
N LEU A 11 -13.24 -7.36 48.20
CA LEU A 11 -11.94 -7.79 48.70
C LEU A 11 -11.59 -9.18 48.12
N PRO A 12 -10.42 -9.34 47.50
CA PRO A 12 -10.05 -10.62 46.90
C PRO A 12 -9.95 -11.72 47.98
N SER A 13 -10.64 -12.83 47.75
CA SER A 13 -10.62 -13.99 48.64
C SER A 13 -9.21 -14.58 48.75
N ARG A 14 -8.91 -15.31 49.83
CA ARG A 14 -7.60 -16.00 49.99
C ARG A 14 -7.30 -16.94 48.82
N GLU A 15 -8.33 -17.54 48.22
CA GLU A 15 -8.20 -18.39 47.02
C GLU A 15 -7.85 -17.56 45.78
N ASN A 16 -8.44 -16.37 45.61
CA ASN A 16 -8.10 -15.45 44.52
C ASN A 16 -6.64 -14.99 44.60
N ILE A 17 -6.16 -14.68 45.82
CA ILE A 17 -4.77 -14.29 46.07
C ILE A 17 -3.82 -15.49 45.84
N SER A 18 -4.23 -16.71 46.19
CA SER A 18 -3.45 -17.94 45.96
C SER A 18 -3.31 -18.26 44.45
N ARG A 19 -4.41 -18.14 43.68
CA ARG A 19 -4.38 -18.28 42.22
C ARG A 19 -3.52 -17.21 41.54
N ALA A 20 -3.63 -15.96 41.98
CA ALA A 20 -2.79 -14.87 41.46
C ALA A 20 -1.29 -15.12 41.74
N LYS A 21 -0.94 -15.59 42.95
CA LYS A 21 0.45 -15.96 43.28
C LYS A 21 0.96 -17.15 42.47
N LEU A 22 0.11 -18.12 42.14
CA LEU A 22 0.46 -19.25 41.26
C LEU A 22 0.71 -18.81 39.81
N LEU A 23 -0.05 -17.84 39.31
CA LEU A 23 0.16 -17.23 38.00
C LEU A 23 1.48 -16.44 37.94
N VAL A 24 1.82 -15.72 39.02
CA VAL A 24 3.06 -14.92 39.10
C VAL A 24 4.30 -15.78 39.32
N LYS A 25 4.20 -16.94 40.01
CA LYS A 25 5.36 -17.81 40.29
C LYS A 25 5.86 -18.66 39.11
N GLY A 26 5.32 -18.51 37.90
CA GLY A 26 5.84 -19.18 36.69
C GLY A 26 5.88 -20.71 36.76
N GLY A 27 5.07 -21.33 37.63
CA GLY A 27 5.18 -22.75 37.99
C GLY A 27 4.57 -23.73 36.99
N ALA A 28 3.88 -23.27 35.95
CA ALA A 28 3.34 -24.13 34.91
C ALA A 28 3.91 -23.71 33.55
N LYS A 29 4.98 -24.39 33.12
CA LYS A 29 5.42 -24.39 31.72
C LYS A 29 4.28 -24.93 30.85
N ARG A 30 3.33 -24.08 30.46
CA ARG A 30 2.38 -24.37 29.40
C ARG A 30 3.11 -24.14 28.08
N LYS A 31 3.23 -25.21 27.29
CA LYS A 31 3.98 -25.30 26.03
C LYS A 31 3.45 -24.34 24.94
N GLU A 32 2.40 -23.57 25.21
CA GLU A 32 1.68 -22.69 24.28
C GLU A 32 1.38 -21.29 24.86
N SER A 33 2.18 -20.77 25.80
CA SER A 33 2.05 -19.36 26.22
C SER A 33 2.72 -18.43 25.21
N THR A 34 1.96 -17.53 24.57
CA THR A 34 2.48 -16.46 23.71
C THR A 34 3.04 -15.27 24.49
N PHE A 35 2.91 -15.27 25.82
CA PHE A 35 3.41 -14.19 26.67
C PHE A 35 4.51 -14.73 27.60
N ASN A 36 5.71 -14.15 27.48
CA ASN A 36 6.81 -14.35 28.40
C ASN A 36 6.81 -13.20 29.40
N LEU A 37 6.66 -13.50 30.70
CA LEU A 37 6.89 -12.52 31.76
C LEU A 37 8.38 -12.14 31.72
N THR A 38 8.69 -10.92 31.27
CA THR A 38 10.06 -10.41 31.17
C THR A 38 10.54 -9.82 32.50
N GLN A 39 9.68 -9.11 33.22
CA GLN A 39 10.05 -8.47 34.48
C GLN A 39 8.82 -8.18 35.34
N THR A 40 8.96 -8.31 36.65
CA THR A 40 8.02 -7.78 37.65
C THR A 40 8.59 -6.49 38.22
N VAL A 41 7.79 -5.43 38.25
CA VAL A 41 8.17 -4.14 38.84
C VAL A 41 7.25 -3.88 40.02
N ASP A 42 7.84 -3.76 41.20
CA ASP A 42 7.13 -3.30 42.40
C ASP A 42 7.06 -1.77 42.35
N THR A 43 5.87 -1.22 42.18
CA THR A 43 5.64 0.23 42.09
C THR A 43 4.43 0.61 42.93
N THR A 44 4.39 1.86 43.40
CA THR A 44 3.21 2.41 44.06
C THR A 44 2.36 3.21 43.08
N ILE A 45 1.07 3.43 43.40
CA ILE A 45 0.16 4.25 42.58
C ILE A 45 0.69 5.69 42.44
N LEU A 46 1.38 6.20 43.47
CA LEU A 46 1.99 7.53 43.45
C LEU A 46 3.13 7.61 42.43
N ASP A 47 3.98 6.58 42.36
CA ASP A 47 5.10 6.53 41.41
C ASP A 47 4.60 6.44 39.96
N ILE A 48 3.51 5.70 39.72
CA ILE A 48 2.87 5.62 38.39
C ILE A 48 2.36 6.99 37.96
N ASN A 49 1.68 7.71 38.86
CA ASN A 49 1.15 9.04 38.55
C ASN A 49 2.27 10.04 38.26
N GLN A 50 3.37 10.01 39.02
CA GLN A 50 4.53 10.87 38.74
C GLN A 50 5.18 10.54 37.40
N GLN A 51 5.32 9.26 37.06
CA GLN A 51 5.86 8.85 35.76
C GLN A 51 4.94 9.27 34.62
N PHE A 52 3.62 9.16 34.80
CA PHE A 52 2.64 9.58 33.81
C PHE A 52 2.69 11.09 33.53
N GLU A 53 2.76 11.91 34.58
CA GLU A 53 2.91 13.37 34.43
C GLU A 53 4.25 13.74 33.77
N SER A 54 5.34 13.06 34.13
CA SER A 54 6.65 13.26 33.48
C SER A 54 6.61 12.93 31.99
N LEU A 55 5.93 11.84 31.61
CA LEU A 55 5.73 11.45 30.21
C LEU A 55 4.86 12.44 29.45
N GLN A 56 3.78 12.94 30.05
CA GLN A 56 2.95 13.97 29.42
C GLN A 56 3.72 15.27 29.19
N ASN A 57 4.56 15.68 30.15
CA ASN A 57 5.40 16.87 30.00
C ASN A 57 6.50 16.67 28.93
N ALA A 58 7.07 15.48 28.81
CA ALA A 58 8.02 15.17 27.74
C ALA A 58 7.34 15.16 26.35
N LEU A 59 6.12 14.60 26.26
CA LEU A 59 5.33 14.58 25.03
C LEU A 59 4.88 15.98 24.60
N SER A 60 4.50 16.85 25.54
CA SER A 60 4.08 18.23 25.23
C SER A 60 5.24 19.08 24.71
N LEU A 61 6.45 18.89 25.22
CA LEU A 61 7.67 19.51 24.68
C LEU A 61 7.97 19.04 23.25
N TYR A 62 7.73 17.76 22.96
CA TYR A 62 7.89 17.20 21.61
C TYR A 62 6.85 17.78 20.63
N ALA A 63 5.58 17.85 21.05
CA ALA A 63 4.49 18.42 20.26
C ALA A 63 4.74 19.89 19.89
N ASN A 64 5.30 20.68 20.81
CA ASN A 64 5.63 22.10 20.58
C ASN A 64 6.88 22.32 19.74
N GLN A 65 7.83 21.37 19.71
CA GLN A 65 8.96 21.41 18.77
C GLN A 65 8.52 21.10 17.33
N THR A 66 7.51 20.24 17.14
CA THR A 66 6.97 19.94 15.81
C THR A 66 6.12 21.07 15.22
N THR A 67 5.49 21.94 16.00
CA THR A 67 4.54 22.96 15.47
C THR A 67 5.18 24.27 15.01
N SER A 68 6.45 24.55 15.34
CA SER A 68 7.11 25.80 14.95
C SER A 68 7.94 25.74 13.66
N ASN A 69 8.12 24.55 13.07
CA ASN A 69 8.82 24.34 11.79
C ASN A 69 8.06 23.44 10.79
N SER A 70 6.78 23.10 11.01
CA SER A 70 6.00 22.23 10.12
C SER A 70 5.10 23.00 9.16
N GLN A 71 5.72 23.82 8.30
CA GLN A 71 5.28 23.91 6.91
C GLN A 71 6.13 23.02 5.99
N ASP A 72 7.00 22.18 6.55
CA ASP A 72 7.55 21.07 5.80
C ASP A 72 6.51 19.95 5.68
N GLU A 73 6.24 19.63 4.43
CA GLU A 73 5.44 18.54 3.92
C GLU A 73 5.59 17.26 4.75
N ALA A 74 4.67 17.05 5.69
CA ALA A 74 4.39 15.70 6.13
C ALA A 74 3.98 14.92 4.87
N LEU A 75 4.81 13.94 4.52
CA LEU A 75 4.64 12.95 3.46
C LEU A 75 3.36 12.13 3.69
N ASP A 76 2.22 12.78 3.62
CA ASP A 76 0.92 12.12 3.61
C ASP A 76 0.73 11.51 2.23
N SER A 77 0.70 10.17 2.17
CA SER A 77 0.56 9.42 0.91
C SER A 77 -0.68 9.88 0.15
N ASP A 78 -1.75 10.12 0.89
CA ASP A 78 -3.08 10.38 0.35
C ASP A 78 -3.12 11.78 -0.30
N GLY A 79 -2.54 12.79 0.36
CA GLY A 79 -2.40 14.13 -0.20
C GLY A 79 -1.45 14.20 -1.41
N ALA A 80 -0.43 13.33 -1.47
CA ALA A 80 0.48 13.27 -2.61
C ALA A 80 -0.18 12.63 -3.85
N GLU A 81 -1.02 11.60 -3.66
CA GLU A 81 -1.75 10.94 -4.75
C GLU A 81 -2.80 11.84 -5.39
N GLU A 82 -3.52 12.61 -4.57
CA GLU A 82 -4.50 13.58 -5.07
C GLU A 82 -3.79 14.68 -5.88
N ARG A 83 -2.69 15.23 -5.37
CA ARG A 83 -1.88 16.22 -6.10
C ARG A 83 -1.34 15.68 -7.42
N LEU A 84 -0.86 14.44 -7.46
CA LEU A 84 -0.36 13.82 -8.70
C LEU A 84 -1.48 13.56 -9.70
N SER A 85 -2.64 13.09 -9.24
CA SER A 85 -3.81 12.85 -10.08
C SER A 85 -4.36 14.15 -10.69
N LEU A 86 -4.24 15.26 -9.95
CA LEU A 86 -4.61 16.59 -10.43
C LEU A 86 -3.58 17.19 -11.39
N THR A 87 -2.31 16.78 -11.29
CA THR A 87 -1.19 17.41 -12.02
C THR A 87 -0.76 16.64 -13.28
N ILE A 88 -1.05 15.34 -13.36
CA ILE A 88 -0.52 14.45 -14.40
C ILE A 88 -1.64 13.68 -15.10
N SER A 89 -1.78 13.92 -16.40
CA SER A 89 -2.65 13.13 -17.28
C SER A 89 -1.91 11.91 -17.85
N LYS A 90 -2.64 10.89 -18.33
CA LYS A 90 -2.02 9.73 -19.02
C LYS A 90 -1.17 10.13 -20.22
N SER A 91 -1.60 11.16 -20.94
CA SER A 91 -0.88 11.67 -22.11
C SER A 91 0.46 12.30 -21.76
N ASP A 92 0.64 12.73 -20.50
CA ASP A 92 1.85 13.40 -20.05
C ASP A 92 3.02 12.44 -19.93
N PHE A 93 2.77 11.18 -19.55
CA PHE A 93 3.81 10.14 -19.47
C PHE A 93 4.50 9.92 -20.81
N ALA A 94 3.78 10.08 -21.94
CA ALA A 94 4.35 9.98 -23.27
C ALA A 94 5.22 11.22 -23.64
N LYS A 95 4.94 12.37 -23.02
CA LYS A 95 5.65 13.65 -23.24
C LYS A 95 6.83 13.85 -22.28
N MET A 96 6.93 13.05 -21.21
CA MET A 96 8.00 13.14 -20.23
C MET A 96 9.37 12.86 -20.86
N LYS A 97 10.34 13.73 -20.56
CA LYS A 97 11.72 13.59 -21.03
C LYS A 97 12.58 12.99 -19.93
N ILE A 98 13.24 11.87 -20.24
CA ILE A 98 14.17 11.24 -19.30
C ILE A 98 15.43 12.10 -19.15
N ILE A 99 15.74 12.47 -17.90
CA ILE A 99 16.97 13.16 -17.51
C ILE A 99 18.07 12.12 -17.31
N GLY A 100 17.79 11.07 -16.53
CA GLY A 100 18.74 10.00 -16.25
C GLY A 100 18.31 9.08 -15.12
N GLN A 101 19.22 8.19 -14.73
CA GLN A 101 19.03 7.29 -13.59
C GLN A 101 19.74 7.85 -12.35
N PHE A 102 19.05 7.87 -11.22
CA PHE A 102 19.60 8.27 -9.92
C PHE A 102 19.74 7.06 -9.00
N ASN A 103 20.91 6.93 -8.36
CA ASN A 103 21.23 5.91 -7.37
C ASN A 103 20.89 4.46 -7.77
N LEU A 104 20.93 4.14 -9.08
CA LEU A 104 20.56 2.84 -9.65
C LEU A 104 19.17 2.32 -9.25
N GLY A 105 18.27 3.19 -8.78
CA GLY A 105 16.95 2.82 -8.28
C GLY A 105 15.83 3.74 -8.76
N PHE A 106 16.16 4.95 -9.19
CA PHE A 106 15.18 5.95 -9.59
C PHE A 106 15.45 6.45 -11.00
N ILE A 107 14.38 6.79 -11.71
CA ILE A 107 14.38 7.46 -13.00
C ILE A 107 13.96 8.90 -12.73
N LEU A 108 14.76 9.85 -13.21
CA LEU A 108 14.42 11.26 -13.19
C LEU A 108 13.82 11.65 -14.54
N ALA A 109 12.65 12.26 -14.52
CA ALA A 109 11.95 12.71 -15.72
C ALA A 109 11.46 14.16 -15.56
N SER A 110 11.58 14.96 -16.61
CA SER A 110 11.01 16.30 -16.67
C SER A 110 9.73 16.31 -17.51
N LYS A 111 8.71 17.01 -17.04
CA LYS A 111 7.48 17.32 -17.77
C LYS A 111 7.47 18.82 -18.07
N ALA A 112 7.36 19.16 -19.35
CA ALA A 112 7.12 20.55 -19.73
C ALA A 112 5.72 20.97 -19.26
N PRO A 113 5.56 22.18 -18.73
CA PRO A 113 4.26 22.71 -18.31
C PRO A 113 3.30 22.78 -19.51
N GLU A 114 2.02 22.44 -19.29
CA GLU A 114 1.00 22.69 -20.30
C GLU A 114 0.73 24.19 -20.37
N LEU A 115 0.92 24.79 -21.55
CA LEU A 115 0.57 26.18 -21.82
C LEU A 115 -0.94 26.35 -21.70
N THR A 116 -1.43 26.83 -20.56
CA THR A 116 -2.82 27.24 -20.41
C THR A 116 -3.00 28.62 -21.05
N THR A 117 -3.86 28.70 -22.07
CA THR A 117 -4.22 29.90 -22.85
C THR A 117 -5.06 30.92 -22.06
N GLU A 118 -4.76 31.14 -20.78
CA GLU A 118 -5.52 32.09 -19.96
C GLU A 118 -4.71 33.24 -19.38
N ASN A 119 -3.37 33.15 -19.29
CA ASN A 119 -2.59 34.23 -18.68
C ASN A 119 -1.45 34.72 -19.58
N SER A 120 -1.71 35.85 -20.24
CA SER A 120 -0.72 36.72 -20.85
C SER A 120 0.44 36.98 -19.88
N GLY A 121 1.61 36.36 -20.12
CA GLY A 121 2.88 36.74 -19.51
C GLY A 121 3.43 35.88 -18.36
N ILE A 122 3.03 34.61 -18.19
CA ILE A 122 3.60 33.76 -17.13
C ILE A 122 4.60 32.76 -17.72
N GLN A 123 5.85 32.96 -17.33
CA GLN A 123 7.00 32.11 -17.63
C GLN A 123 6.82 30.72 -16.99
N THR A 124 6.89 29.66 -17.81
CA THR A 124 6.51 28.30 -17.40
C THR A 124 7.73 27.42 -17.11
N ALA A 125 7.80 26.89 -15.89
CA ALA A 125 8.86 26.04 -15.34
C ALA A 125 8.64 24.54 -15.62
N ASP A 126 9.67 23.82 -16.05
CA ASP A 126 9.64 22.36 -16.22
C ASP A 126 9.48 21.67 -14.86
N ASN A 127 8.61 20.68 -14.72
CA ASN A 127 8.46 19.95 -13.47
C ASN A 127 9.31 18.68 -13.48
N VAL A 128 10.07 18.43 -12.43
CA VAL A 128 10.88 17.21 -12.27
C VAL A 128 10.15 16.21 -11.39
N PHE A 129 10.14 14.97 -11.83
CA PHE A 129 9.58 13.82 -11.13
C PHE A 129 10.65 12.80 -10.86
N ILE A 130 10.54 12.16 -9.69
CA ILE A 130 11.32 10.99 -9.33
C ILE A 130 10.42 9.75 -9.42
N ILE A 131 10.87 8.75 -10.16
CA ILE A 131 10.10 7.54 -10.46
C ILE A 131 10.90 6.34 -9.97
N ASP A 132 10.32 5.52 -9.10
CA ASP A 132 10.90 4.26 -8.66
C ASP A 132 10.84 3.24 -9.82
N GLN A 133 12.02 2.78 -10.26
CA GLN A 133 12.12 1.88 -11.40
C GLN A 133 11.51 0.50 -11.14
N HIS A 134 11.55 0.03 -9.89
CA HIS A 134 11.01 -1.28 -9.50
C HIS A 134 9.50 -1.18 -9.33
N SER A 135 9.05 -0.25 -8.49
CA SER A 135 7.62 -0.11 -8.17
C SER A 135 6.78 0.22 -9.40
N SER A 136 7.31 1.04 -10.32
CA SER A 136 6.61 1.39 -11.57
C SER A 136 6.50 0.22 -12.55
N ASP A 137 7.58 -0.53 -12.76
CA ASP A 137 7.58 -1.72 -13.62
C ASP A 137 6.72 -2.85 -12.99
N GLU A 138 6.76 -3.01 -11.67
CA GLU A 138 5.90 -3.94 -10.92
C GLU A 138 4.42 -3.62 -11.10
N LYS A 139 4.03 -2.35 -10.96
CA LYS A 139 2.63 -1.93 -11.15
C LYS A 139 2.14 -2.24 -12.57
N TYR A 140 2.93 -1.91 -13.59
CA TYR A 140 2.58 -2.25 -14.97
C TYR A 140 2.43 -3.76 -15.19
N ASN A 141 3.42 -4.54 -14.73
CA ASN A 141 3.39 -6.00 -14.86
C ASN A 141 2.20 -6.61 -14.11
N PHE A 142 1.86 -6.08 -12.95
CA PHE A 142 0.71 -6.50 -12.17
C PHE A 142 -0.59 -6.28 -12.94
N GLU A 143 -0.86 -5.06 -13.45
CA GLU A 143 -2.08 -4.77 -14.21
C GLU A 143 -2.16 -5.63 -15.49
N ARG A 144 -1.05 -5.80 -16.19
CA ARG A 144 -0.97 -6.68 -17.36
C ARG A 144 -1.30 -8.13 -16.99
N LEU A 145 -0.79 -8.63 -15.86
CA LEU A 145 -1.11 -9.97 -15.38
C LEU A 145 -2.59 -10.11 -15.03
N GLN A 146 -3.19 -9.11 -14.36
CA GLN A 146 -4.62 -9.11 -14.05
C GLN A 146 -5.45 -9.22 -15.34
N ALA A 147 -5.16 -8.38 -16.33
CA ALA A 147 -5.94 -8.30 -17.57
C ALA A 147 -5.78 -9.51 -18.50
N THR A 148 -4.56 -10.06 -18.64
CA THR A 148 -4.25 -11.03 -19.71
C THR A 148 -4.13 -12.47 -19.25
N THR A 149 -3.94 -12.73 -17.95
CA THR A 149 -3.61 -14.08 -17.48
C THR A 149 -4.85 -14.92 -17.23
N ILE A 150 -5.00 -16.03 -17.94
CA ILE A 150 -5.94 -17.09 -17.58
C ILE A 150 -5.26 -18.00 -16.55
N VAL A 151 -5.86 -18.14 -15.37
CA VAL A 151 -5.32 -19.00 -14.30
C VAL A 151 -5.52 -20.46 -14.70
N GLN A 152 -4.45 -21.25 -14.59
CA GLN A 152 -4.51 -22.67 -14.89
C GLN A 152 -5.43 -23.38 -13.89
N SER A 153 -6.27 -24.27 -14.40
CA SER A 153 -7.22 -25.03 -13.60
C SER A 153 -6.87 -26.51 -13.56
N GLN A 154 -7.21 -27.15 -12.46
CA GLN A 154 -7.12 -28.58 -12.24
C GLN A 154 -8.53 -29.13 -12.11
N ARG A 155 -8.87 -30.08 -12.98
CA ARG A 155 -10.16 -30.77 -12.95
C ARG A 155 -10.26 -31.62 -11.68
N LEU A 156 -11.42 -31.56 -11.01
CA LEU A 156 -11.75 -32.41 -9.88
C LEU A 156 -12.00 -33.84 -10.34
N VAL A 157 -11.71 -34.81 -9.47
CA VAL A 157 -12.00 -36.23 -9.70
C VAL A 157 -13.51 -36.46 -9.84
N TYR A 158 -14.30 -35.77 -9.02
CA TYR A 158 -15.76 -35.74 -9.09
C TYR A 158 -16.24 -34.29 -9.01
N PRO A 159 -17.12 -33.83 -9.92
CA PRO A 159 -17.69 -32.49 -9.85
C PRO A 159 -18.42 -32.27 -8.53
N LYS A 160 -18.19 -31.12 -7.90
CA LYS A 160 -18.83 -30.81 -6.61
C LYS A 160 -20.05 -29.92 -6.83
N THR A 161 -21.24 -30.40 -6.48
CA THR A 161 -22.44 -29.57 -6.41
C THR A 161 -22.26 -28.46 -5.37
N LEU A 162 -22.50 -27.22 -5.80
CA LEU A 162 -22.45 -26.05 -4.95
C LEU A 162 -23.83 -25.80 -4.35
N SER A 163 -23.87 -25.29 -3.12
CA SER A 163 -25.09 -24.82 -2.47
C SER A 163 -25.10 -23.29 -2.51
N LEU A 164 -25.69 -22.72 -3.55
CA LEU A 164 -25.73 -21.28 -3.79
C LEU A 164 -27.14 -20.73 -3.54
N THR A 165 -27.25 -19.43 -3.31
CA THR A 165 -28.54 -18.72 -3.32
C THR A 165 -28.98 -18.46 -4.76
N ALA A 166 -30.27 -18.17 -4.97
CA ALA A 166 -30.81 -17.86 -6.30
C ALA A 166 -30.08 -16.68 -6.98
N LEU A 167 -29.66 -15.69 -6.18
CA LEU A 167 -28.92 -14.53 -6.68
C LEU A 167 -27.49 -14.92 -7.11
N GLU A 168 -26.80 -15.73 -6.31
CA GLU A 168 -25.46 -16.20 -6.64
C GLU A 168 -25.46 -17.11 -7.87
N GLU A 169 -26.48 -17.94 -8.06
CA GLU A 169 -26.64 -18.75 -9.28
C GLU A 169 -26.75 -17.86 -10.53
N GLU A 170 -27.50 -16.77 -10.45
CA GLU A 170 -27.64 -15.82 -11.56
C GLU A 170 -26.31 -15.11 -11.85
N ILE A 171 -25.62 -14.63 -10.80
CA ILE A 171 -24.29 -14.00 -10.93
C ILE A 171 -23.30 -14.97 -11.59
N VAL A 172 -23.31 -16.24 -11.19
CA VAL A 172 -22.47 -17.27 -11.80
C VAL A 172 -22.84 -17.47 -13.27
N ALA A 173 -24.12 -17.53 -13.61
CA ALA A 173 -24.59 -17.69 -14.98
C ALA A 173 -24.20 -16.51 -15.90
N GLU A 174 -24.24 -15.29 -15.38
CA GLU A 174 -23.86 -14.07 -16.11
C GLU A 174 -22.35 -13.91 -16.30
N ASN A 175 -21.52 -14.47 -15.40
CA ASN A 175 -20.07 -14.19 -15.32
C ASN A 175 -19.19 -15.46 -15.47
N LEU A 176 -19.65 -16.46 -16.22
CA LEU A 176 -18.92 -17.72 -16.43
C LEU A 176 -17.51 -17.50 -17.03
N ASP A 177 -17.36 -16.52 -17.90
CA ASP A 177 -16.09 -16.16 -18.52
C ASP A 177 -15.06 -15.65 -17.50
N ILE A 178 -15.46 -14.80 -16.55
CA ILE A 178 -14.59 -14.31 -15.48
C ILE A 178 -14.21 -15.44 -14.52
N LEU A 179 -15.15 -16.34 -14.21
CA LEU A 179 -14.89 -17.52 -13.38
C LEU A 179 -13.85 -18.43 -14.05
N GLU A 180 -14.01 -18.71 -15.35
CA GLU A 180 -13.05 -19.50 -16.14
C GLU A 180 -11.67 -18.82 -16.24
N GLN A 181 -11.63 -17.50 -16.42
CA GLN A 181 -10.38 -16.73 -16.43
C GLN A 181 -9.64 -16.81 -15.08
N ASN A 182 -10.37 -17.02 -13.98
CA ASN A 182 -9.82 -17.28 -12.65
C ASN A 182 -9.55 -18.77 -12.37
N GLY A 183 -9.78 -19.65 -13.35
CA GLY A 183 -9.52 -21.08 -13.25
C GLY A 183 -10.61 -21.88 -12.54
N PHE A 184 -11.75 -21.25 -12.25
CA PHE A 184 -12.95 -21.94 -11.74
C PHE A 184 -13.83 -22.31 -12.94
N VAL A 185 -13.97 -23.61 -13.21
CA VAL A 185 -14.84 -24.09 -14.28
C VAL A 185 -16.09 -24.68 -13.66
N LEU A 186 -17.25 -24.13 -14.03
CA LEU A 186 -18.55 -24.55 -13.53
C LEU A 186 -19.44 -25.04 -14.66
N THR A 187 -20.35 -25.96 -14.34
CA THR A 187 -21.43 -26.39 -15.23
C THR A 187 -22.77 -26.14 -14.56
N ILE A 188 -23.73 -25.61 -15.31
CA ILE A 188 -25.07 -25.30 -14.82
C ILE A 188 -26.06 -26.31 -15.42
N ASP A 189 -26.76 -27.05 -14.56
CA ASP A 189 -27.85 -27.92 -14.97
C ASP A 189 -29.18 -27.14 -15.01
N GLN A 190 -29.58 -26.73 -16.21
CA GLN A 190 -30.83 -26.01 -16.43
C GLN A 190 -32.08 -26.91 -16.34
N SER A 191 -31.92 -28.24 -16.28
CA SER A 191 -33.05 -29.17 -16.21
C SER A 191 -33.55 -29.40 -14.78
N SER A 192 -32.72 -29.09 -13.78
CA SER A 192 -33.07 -29.22 -12.37
C SER A 192 -34.02 -28.09 -11.93
N GLN A 193 -35.07 -28.47 -11.21
CA GLN A 193 -36.03 -27.53 -10.60
C GLN A 193 -35.57 -27.01 -9.23
N ASP A 194 -34.48 -27.57 -8.68
CA ASP A 194 -33.98 -27.21 -7.34
C ASP A 194 -33.14 -25.94 -7.40
N VAL A 195 -33.74 -24.83 -6.96
CA VAL A 195 -33.05 -23.53 -6.85
C VAL A 195 -31.92 -23.64 -5.83
N GLY A 196 -30.70 -23.29 -6.23
CA GLY A 196 -29.50 -23.30 -5.39
C GLY A 196 -28.60 -24.53 -5.51
N GLY A 197 -29.05 -25.57 -6.22
CA GLY A 197 -28.30 -26.82 -6.43
C GLY A 197 -27.90 -27.07 -7.89
N ARG A 198 -28.07 -26.10 -8.78
CA ARG A 198 -27.91 -26.30 -10.24
C ARG A 198 -26.46 -26.18 -10.70
N CYS A 199 -25.62 -25.53 -9.91
CA CYS A 199 -24.22 -25.28 -10.25
C CYS A 199 -23.31 -26.39 -9.72
N GLN A 200 -22.48 -26.96 -10.60
CA GLN A 200 -21.45 -27.93 -10.23
C GLN A 200 -20.07 -27.38 -10.56
N LEU A 201 -19.16 -27.42 -9.59
CA LEU A 201 -17.77 -27.06 -9.75
C LEU A 201 -16.98 -28.23 -10.34
N VAL A 202 -16.46 -28.04 -11.56
CA VAL A 202 -15.74 -29.06 -12.33
C VAL A 202 -14.22 -28.94 -12.16
N SER A 203 -13.71 -27.71 -12.08
CA SER A 203 -12.26 -27.45 -11.92
C SER A 203 -11.99 -26.32 -10.94
N LEU A 204 -10.89 -26.45 -10.19
CA LEU A 204 -10.36 -25.41 -9.30
C LEU A 204 -9.06 -24.84 -9.86
N PRO A 205 -8.74 -23.56 -9.59
CA PRO A 205 -7.45 -23.00 -9.94
C PRO A 205 -6.31 -23.73 -9.23
N VAL A 206 -5.16 -23.83 -9.89
CA VAL A 206 -3.97 -24.47 -9.34
C VAL A 206 -2.74 -23.60 -9.57
N SER A 207 -1.92 -23.49 -8.53
CA SER A 207 -0.58 -22.92 -8.59
C SER A 207 0.35 -23.76 -7.73
N ARG A 208 1.63 -23.88 -8.11
CA ARG A 208 2.60 -24.75 -7.42
C ARG A 208 2.71 -24.47 -5.93
N GLU A 209 2.52 -23.21 -5.54
CA GLU A 209 2.75 -22.71 -4.17
C GLU A 209 1.44 -22.28 -3.48
N THR A 210 0.28 -22.41 -4.14
CA THR A 210 -0.99 -21.89 -3.61
C THR A 210 -2.12 -22.87 -3.86
N THR A 211 -2.81 -23.25 -2.79
CA THR A 211 -4.01 -24.08 -2.83
C THR A 211 -5.25 -23.21 -2.84
N PHE A 212 -6.19 -23.57 -3.71
CA PHE A 212 -7.48 -22.92 -3.82
C PHE A 212 -8.58 -23.83 -3.26
N SER A 213 -9.56 -23.21 -2.63
CA SER A 213 -10.73 -23.85 -2.05
C SER A 213 -12.01 -23.20 -2.53
N ILE A 214 -13.14 -23.73 -2.09
CA ILE A 214 -14.47 -23.22 -2.45
C ILE A 214 -14.69 -21.83 -1.85
N ASN A 215 -14.09 -21.53 -0.69
CA ASN A 215 -14.15 -20.20 -0.10
C ASN A 215 -13.56 -19.13 -1.04
N ASP A 216 -12.57 -19.47 -1.88
CA ASP A 216 -12.01 -18.54 -2.85
C ASP A 216 -12.97 -18.30 -4.03
N LEU A 217 -13.82 -19.28 -4.36
CA LEU A 217 -14.92 -19.14 -5.32
C LEU A 217 -16.04 -18.28 -4.72
N GLU A 218 -16.42 -18.52 -3.47
CA GLU A 218 -17.40 -17.70 -2.75
C GLU A 218 -16.95 -16.23 -2.66
N GLU A 219 -15.66 -15.98 -2.38
CA GLU A 219 -15.06 -14.64 -2.43
C GLU A 219 -15.23 -14.02 -3.82
N LEU A 220 -14.96 -14.78 -4.89
CA LEU A 220 -15.11 -14.28 -6.26
C LEU A 220 -16.56 -13.90 -6.58
N ILE A 221 -17.52 -14.74 -6.19
CA ILE A 221 -18.94 -14.49 -6.40
C ILE A 221 -19.38 -13.23 -5.64
N ALA A 222 -18.91 -13.04 -4.40
CA ALA A 222 -19.18 -11.82 -3.64
C ALA A 222 -18.62 -10.55 -4.32
N LEU A 223 -17.39 -10.60 -4.83
CA LEU A 223 -16.80 -9.48 -5.57
C LEU A 223 -17.55 -9.16 -6.88
N LEU A 224 -18.06 -10.19 -7.56
CA LEU A 224 -18.90 -10.03 -8.76
C LEU A 224 -20.26 -9.40 -8.40
N ALA A 225 -20.84 -9.78 -7.26
CA ALA A 225 -22.08 -9.18 -6.76
C ALA A 225 -21.92 -7.67 -6.48
N GLU A 226 -20.81 -7.28 -5.84
CA GLU A 226 -20.52 -5.87 -5.50
C GLU A 226 -20.24 -5.01 -6.73
N SER A 227 -19.55 -5.59 -7.72
CA SER A 227 -19.21 -4.89 -8.97
C SER A 227 -20.36 -4.76 -9.96
N GLY A 228 -21.46 -5.49 -9.75
CA GLY A 228 -22.67 -5.46 -10.58
C GLY A 228 -22.40 -5.75 -12.07
N GLY A 229 -21.40 -6.59 -12.36
CA GLY A 229 -21.00 -6.94 -13.74
C GLY A 229 -20.43 -5.79 -14.57
N ARG A 230 -20.17 -4.61 -13.97
CA ARG A 230 -19.69 -3.40 -14.66
C ARG A 230 -18.22 -3.07 -14.43
N ALA A 231 -17.60 -3.68 -13.41
CA ALA A 231 -16.17 -3.56 -13.22
C ALA A 231 -15.45 -4.48 -14.23
N GLY A 232 -14.26 -4.08 -14.67
CA GLY A 232 -13.40 -4.95 -15.47
C GLY A 232 -13.01 -6.24 -14.74
N MET A 233 -12.01 -6.95 -15.26
CA MET A 233 -11.53 -8.22 -14.69
C MET A 233 -11.43 -8.22 -13.15
N VAL A 234 -12.25 -9.04 -12.50
CA VAL A 234 -12.25 -9.24 -11.04
C VAL A 234 -11.42 -10.46 -10.66
N ARG A 235 -10.58 -10.32 -9.64
CA ARG A 235 -9.67 -11.37 -9.15
C ARG A 235 -9.82 -11.57 -7.64
N PRO A 236 -9.96 -12.82 -7.14
CA PRO A 236 -9.95 -13.10 -5.71
C PRO A 236 -8.63 -12.71 -5.04
N SER A 237 -8.65 -12.47 -3.74
CA SER A 237 -7.49 -12.01 -2.97
C SER A 237 -6.26 -12.91 -3.14
N LYS A 238 -6.43 -14.24 -3.17
CA LYS A 238 -5.32 -15.19 -3.40
C LYS A 238 -4.72 -15.06 -4.79
N VAL A 239 -5.56 -14.96 -5.84
CA VAL A 239 -5.09 -14.77 -7.22
C VAL A 239 -4.35 -13.43 -7.33
N ARG A 240 -4.89 -12.37 -6.72
CA ARG A 240 -4.27 -11.05 -6.68
C ARG A 240 -2.91 -11.07 -5.99
N LYS A 241 -2.79 -11.72 -4.82
CA LYS A 241 -1.51 -11.91 -4.10
C LYS A 241 -0.50 -12.69 -4.93
N MET A 242 -0.95 -13.75 -5.60
CA MET A 242 -0.11 -14.53 -6.52
C MET A 242 0.42 -13.66 -7.67
N PHE A 243 -0.43 -12.84 -8.30
CA PHE A 243 0.00 -11.92 -9.35
C PHE A 243 0.94 -10.83 -8.85
N ALA A 244 0.71 -10.28 -7.65
CA ALA A 244 1.61 -9.32 -7.02
C ALA A 244 3.03 -9.91 -6.84
N MET A 245 3.13 -11.15 -6.35
CA MET A 245 4.42 -11.84 -6.22
C MET A 245 5.09 -12.09 -7.58
N ARG A 246 4.31 -12.52 -8.60
CA ARG A 246 4.84 -12.75 -9.96
C ARG A 246 5.32 -11.45 -10.60
N ALA A 247 4.59 -10.35 -10.42
CA ALA A 247 4.98 -9.03 -10.90
C ALA A 247 6.29 -8.58 -10.24
N CYS A 248 6.37 -8.64 -8.90
CA CYS A 248 7.56 -8.23 -8.15
C CYS A 248 8.82 -9.01 -8.60
N ARG A 249 8.73 -10.33 -8.73
CA ARG A 249 9.86 -11.19 -9.12
C ARG A 249 10.29 -11.04 -10.58
N SER A 250 9.40 -10.56 -11.46
CA SER A 250 9.70 -10.37 -12.89
C SER A 250 10.10 -8.93 -13.26
N SER A 251 9.94 -7.99 -12.33
CA SER A 251 10.20 -6.58 -12.57
C SER A 251 11.66 -6.19 -12.40
N ILE A 252 12.02 -5.01 -12.90
CA ILE A 252 13.37 -4.44 -12.77
C ILE A 252 13.79 -4.38 -11.29
N MET A 253 14.95 -4.95 -10.96
CA MET A 253 15.50 -4.86 -9.60
C MET A 253 16.13 -3.49 -9.34
N ILE A 254 16.04 -3.03 -8.08
CA ILE A 254 16.86 -1.91 -7.60
C ILE A 254 18.34 -2.28 -7.66
N GLY A 255 19.20 -1.34 -8.04
CA GLY A 255 20.62 -1.55 -8.27
C GLY A 255 20.97 -1.92 -9.72
N LYS A 256 19.98 -2.19 -10.58
CA LYS A 256 20.21 -2.46 -11.99
C LYS A 256 20.40 -1.15 -12.77
N SER A 257 21.52 -1.02 -13.48
CA SER A 257 21.72 0.10 -14.43
C SER A 257 20.78 -0.05 -15.63
N LEU A 258 20.11 1.05 -15.99
CA LEU A 258 19.16 1.09 -17.11
C LEU A 258 19.68 1.98 -18.24
N THR A 259 19.50 1.51 -19.47
CA THR A 259 19.69 2.35 -20.66
C THR A 259 18.56 3.37 -20.78
N ARG A 260 18.80 4.47 -21.49
CA ARG A 260 17.78 5.50 -21.72
C ARG A 260 16.49 4.95 -22.33
N GLY A 261 16.59 4.07 -23.32
CA GLY A 261 15.41 3.44 -23.93
C GLY A 261 14.63 2.53 -22.97
N GLN A 262 15.30 1.88 -22.01
CA GLN A 262 14.61 1.12 -20.95
C GLN A 262 13.87 2.04 -19.98
N MET A 263 14.49 3.17 -19.58
CA MET A 263 13.84 4.16 -18.73
C MET A 263 12.61 4.77 -19.41
N GLU A 264 12.74 5.15 -20.68
CA GLU A 264 11.62 5.66 -21.49
C GLU A 264 10.49 4.65 -21.61
N LYS A 265 10.81 3.35 -21.70
CA LYS A 265 9.81 2.28 -21.73
C LYS A 265 9.03 2.20 -20.42
N VAL A 266 9.71 2.24 -19.27
CA VAL A 266 9.05 2.22 -17.95
C VAL A 266 8.09 3.40 -17.80
N VAL A 267 8.53 4.62 -18.14
CA VAL A 267 7.68 5.81 -18.03
C VAL A 267 6.49 5.75 -18.99
N ARG A 268 6.69 5.27 -20.23
CA ARG A 268 5.60 5.12 -21.20
C ARG A 268 4.53 4.13 -20.73
N HIS A 269 4.95 2.99 -20.17
CA HIS A 269 4.05 1.98 -19.60
C HIS A 269 3.15 2.56 -18.49
N MET A 270 3.62 3.54 -17.70
CA MET A 270 2.78 4.18 -16.68
C MET A 270 1.58 4.93 -17.27
N GLY A 271 1.70 5.43 -18.51
CA GLY A 271 0.59 6.06 -19.23
C GLY A 271 -0.45 5.09 -19.79
N GLU A 272 -0.15 3.78 -19.85
CA GLU A 272 -1.05 2.74 -20.36
C GLU A 272 -2.02 2.20 -19.30
N ILE A 273 -1.72 2.42 -18.01
CA ILE A 273 -2.47 1.85 -16.88
C ILE A 273 -3.34 2.88 -16.16
N GLU A 274 -4.39 2.39 -15.50
CA GLU A 274 -5.23 3.22 -14.62
C GLU A 274 -4.52 3.44 -13.28
N GLN A 275 -4.39 4.72 -12.86
CA GLN A 275 -3.79 5.14 -11.59
C GLN A 275 -2.43 4.48 -11.28
N PRO A 276 -1.35 4.91 -11.97
CA PRO A 276 -0.03 4.31 -11.85
C PRO A 276 0.67 4.60 -10.51
N TRP A 277 0.03 5.22 -9.51
CA TRP A 277 0.67 5.86 -8.36
C TRP A 277 1.23 4.92 -7.31
N ASN A 278 0.66 3.71 -7.20
CA ASN A 278 1.04 2.71 -6.20
C ASN A 278 1.24 1.33 -6.83
N CYS A 279 2.25 0.62 -6.34
CA CYS A 279 2.43 -0.80 -6.63
C CYS A 279 1.38 -1.66 -5.89
N PRO A 280 1.18 -2.94 -6.26
CA PRO A 280 0.20 -3.81 -5.60
C PRO A 280 0.45 -4.04 -4.10
N HIS A 281 1.62 -3.67 -3.59
CA HIS A 281 1.99 -3.71 -2.16
C HIS A 281 1.83 -2.35 -1.45
N GLY A 282 1.39 -1.30 -2.15
CA GLY A 282 1.17 0.04 -1.59
C GLY A 282 2.40 0.95 -1.56
N ARG A 283 3.48 0.61 -2.28
CA ARG A 283 4.64 1.50 -2.43
C ARG A 283 4.38 2.53 -3.53
N PRO A 284 4.76 3.80 -3.34
CA PRO A 284 4.60 4.82 -4.37
C PRO A 284 5.52 4.54 -5.55
N THR A 285 4.99 4.70 -6.76
CA THR A 285 5.75 4.52 -8.01
C THR A 285 6.48 5.79 -8.43
N MET A 286 5.91 6.96 -8.13
CA MET A 286 6.49 8.25 -8.46
C MET A 286 6.05 9.36 -7.52
N ARG A 287 6.85 10.43 -7.46
CA ARG A 287 6.55 11.67 -6.75
C ARG A 287 7.06 12.87 -7.54
N HIS A 288 6.39 14.02 -7.35
CA HIS A 288 6.91 15.31 -7.79
C HIS A 288 8.11 15.67 -6.92
N LEU A 289 9.17 16.16 -7.54
CA LEU A 289 10.41 16.54 -6.86
C LEU A 289 10.48 18.05 -6.68
N CYS A 290 10.39 18.79 -7.78
CA CYS A 290 10.40 20.25 -7.79
C CYS A 290 9.89 20.80 -9.12
N GLY A 291 9.47 22.07 -9.10
CA GLY A 291 9.36 22.90 -10.29
C GLY A 291 10.72 23.52 -10.60
N LEU A 292 11.21 23.38 -11.82
CA LEU A 292 12.40 24.06 -12.29
C LEU A 292 12.02 25.50 -12.63
N GLY A 293 12.03 26.38 -11.63
CA GLY A 293 11.88 27.84 -11.79
C GLY A 293 12.77 28.41 -12.91
N LEU A 294 12.51 29.63 -13.36
CA LEU A 294 13.31 30.17 -14.46
C LEU A 294 14.73 30.43 -14.03
N TRP A 295 15.65 29.72 -14.67
CA TRP A 295 17.07 29.96 -14.54
C TRP A 295 17.41 31.30 -15.22
N ASP A 296 17.60 32.35 -14.45
CA ASP A 296 18.21 33.59 -14.90
C ASP A 296 19.72 33.34 -15.03
N GLY A 297 20.18 33.15 -16.26
CA GLY A 297 21.58 32.87 -16.59
C GLY A 297 22.60 33.96 -16.17
N GLU A 298 22.19 34.95 -15.37
CA GLU A 298 23.01 36.08 -14.89
C GLU A 298 23.43 35.95 -13.41
N GLY A 299 23.32 34.77 -12.83
CA GLY A 299 24.07 34.39 -11.62
C GLY A 299 23.40 34.78 -10.30
N GLU A 300 22.56 33.89 -9.79
CA GLU A 300 22.61 33.30 -8.42
C GLU A 300 21.35 32.45 -8.19
N GLY A 301 21.38 31.19 -8.61
CA GLY A 301 20.42 30.18 -8.15
C GLY A 301 19.02 30.22 -8.76
N TRP A 302 18.15 29.35 -8.26
CA TRP A 302 16.73 29.30 -8.65
C TRP A 302 16.00 30.47 -7.99
N LYS A 303 15.09 31.15 -8.68
CA LYS A 303 14.38 32.32 -8.11
C LYS A 303 13.60 32.03 -6.82
N GLU A 304 13.19 30.78 -6.58
CA GLU A 304 12.54 30.39 -5.31
C GLU A 304 13.51 30.47 -4.10
N ASP A 305 14.82 30.44 -4.32
CA ASP A 305 15.85 30.62 -3.29
C ASP A 305 16.09 32.11 -2.93
N LEU A 306 15.41 33.06 -3.58
CA LEU A 306 15.64 34.49 -3.40
C LEU A 306 14.68 35.17 -2.41
N ASP A 307 13.52 34.57 -2.12
CA ASP A 307 12.48 35.17 -1.27
C ASP A 307 12.47 34.66 0.18
N GLY A 308 13.32 33.68 0.52
CA GLY A 308 13.53 33.20 1.88
C GLY A 308 14.94 33.52 2.36
N GLU A 309 15.10 34.20 3.50
CA GLU A 309 16.40 34.37 4.16
C GLU A 309 17.14 33.03 4.20
N ARG A 310 18.29 32.93 3.50
CA ARG A 310 19.17 31.76 3.49
C ARG A 310 19.56 31.41 4.94
N LYS A 311 18.82 30.49 5.57
CA LYS A 311 19.01 30.10 6.98
C LYS A 311 20.22 29.21 7.22
N THR A 312 20.89 28.74 6.17
CA THR A 312 22.03 27.81 6.28
C THR A 312 23.24 28.25 5.48
N ASP A 313 24.29 28.70 6.18
CA ASP A 313 25.61 29.00 5.61
C ASP A 313 26.43 27.71 5.44
N TRP A 314 26.22 27.04 4.31
CA TRP A 314 27.04 25.89 3.90
C TRP A 314 28.52 26.26 3.69
N GLY A 315 28.81 27.52 3.35
CA GLY A 315 30.18 28.02 3.21
C GLY A 315 30.90 28.09 4.56
N GLY A 316 30.21 28.52 5.61
CA GLY A 316 30.66 28.50 7.01
C GLY A 316 30.94 27.09 7.50
N TYR A 317 30.03 26.14 7.22
CA TYR A 317 30.23 24.73 7.59
C TYR A 317 31.48 24.11 6.93
N VAL A 318 31.72 24.41 5.66
CA VAL A 318 32.91 23.91 4.93
C VAL A 318 34.20 24.55 5.43
N ARG A 319 34.19 25.84 5.78
CA ARG A 319 35.35 26.54 6.38
C ARG A 319 35.72 25.95 7.75
N MET A 320 34.71 25.73 8.60
CA MET A 320 34.88 25.10 9.91
C MET A 320 35.46 23.69 9.80
N LYS A 321 35.03 22.91 8.80
CA LYS A 321 35.54 21.54 8.59
C LYS A 321 36.95 21.49 8.00
N ARG A 322 37.42 22.58 7.37
CA ARG A 322 38.76 22.68 6.77
C ARG A 322 39.80 23.32 7.70
N GLY A 323 39.43 23.72 8.91
CA GLY A 323 40.38 24.23 9.90
C GLY A 323 41.09 25.51 9.46
N LEU A 324 40.38 26.39 8.76
CA LEU A 324 40.85 27.72 8.37
C LEU A 324 40.01 28.76 9.09
N GLU A 325 40.36 29.02 10.35
CA GLU A 325 40.17 30.32 11.00
C GLU A 325 41.54 30.97 11.19
#